data_AF-A0A2W6BIP7-F1
#
_entry.id   AF-A0A2W6BIP7-F1
#
_cell.length_a   1.000
_cell.length_b   1.000
_cell.length_c   1.000
_cell.angle_alpha   90.00
_cell.angle_beta   90.00
_cell.angle_gamma   90.00
#
_symmetry.space_group_name_H-M   'P 1'
#
loop_
_entity.id
_entity.type
_entity.pdbx_description
1 polymer ?
#
loop_
_entity_poly.entity_id
_entity_poly.type
_entity_poly.pdbx_seq_one_letter_code
_entity_poly.pdbx_strand_id
1 'polypeptide(L)'
;MGQRDPVIGALQRAHPGQRPVLFHSPYEAAAWSIISARRHATRAARVRRGLSELLGERFELAGHTLHAFPQPDRLVELADAGAPGLSTEKVARLRGVAQAALTGALDVEHLHQLGPERAYEAVQRLKGLGPFYAGLVVLRASGFADAMLKPMEPKVLRHAARFYGLSEPPTLERFAALAEPWHPFCTWVTVLIRLAGDRGTAMPGVLDGPELGWGTPP
;
A
#
# COMPACT_ATOMS: atom_id res chain seq x y z
N MET A 1 -17.22 -5.56 -10.53
CA MET A 1 -17.01 -4.12 -10.21
C MET A 1 -17.42 -3.25 -11.38
N GLY A 2 -16.76 -3.34 -12.54
CA GLY A 2 -17.03 -2.46 -13.69
C GLY A 2 -18.44 -2.48 -14.32
N GLN A 3 -19.29 -3.43 -13.95
CA GLN A 3 -20.72 -3.42 -14.31
C GLN A 3 -21.57 -2.51 -13.40
N ARG A 4 -21.12 -2.29 -12.15
CA ARG A 4 -21.81 -1.47 -11.14
C ARG A 4 -21.30 -0.02 -11.12
N ASP A 5 -20.10 0.20 -11.64
CA ASP A 5 -19.49 1.51 -11.77
C ASP A 5 -18.83 1.62 -13.16
N PRO A 6 -19.42 2.41 -14.08
CA PRO A 6 -18.94 2.51 -15.46
C PRO A 6 -17.53 3.12 -15.59
N VAL A 7 -17.16 4.06 -14.69
CA VAL A 7 -15.81 4.64 -14.65
C VAL A 7 -14.80 3.55 -14.32
N ILE A 8 -15.07 2.76 -13.28
CA ILE A 8 -14.22 1.63 -12.91
C ILE A 8 -14.20 0.57 -14.01
N GLY A 9 -15.32 0.33 -14.68
CA GLY A 9 -15.39 -0.58 -15.83
C GLY A 9 -14.49 -0.16 -16.98
N ALA A 10 -14.43 1.13 -17.29
CA ALA A 10 -13.51 1.65 -18.29
C ALA A 10 -12.05 1.52 -17.87
N LEU A 11 -11.72 1.82 -16.60
CA LEU A 11 -10.37 1.62 -16.08
C LEU A 11 -9.94 0.15 -16.11
N GLN A 12 -10.85 -0.78 -15.84
CA GLN A 12 -10.59 -2.23 -15.94
C GLN A 12 -10.31 -2.67 -17.38
N ARG A 13 -11.01 -2.10 -18.37
CA ARG A 13 -10.74 -2.35 -19.79
C ARG A 13 -9.40 -1.76 -20.24
N ALA A 14 -9.03 -0.58 -19.73
CA ALA A 14 -7.76 0.06 -20.03
C ALA A 14 -6.55 -0.64 -19.37
N HIS A 15 -6.76 -1.32 -18.24
CA HIS A 15 -5.72 -2.04 -17.48
C HIS A 15 -6.13 -3.50 -17.20
N PRO A 16 -6.27 -4.33 -18.25
CA PRO A 16 -6.73 -5.71 -18.11
C PRO A 16 -5.78 -6.53 -17.22
N GLY A 17 -6.36 -7.35 -16.34
CA GLY A 17 -5.59 -8.21 -15.43
C GLY A 17 -4.88 -7.48 -14.28
N GLN A 18 -4.94 -6.14 -14.21
CA GLN A 18 -4.29 -5.43 -13.13
C GLN A 18 -4.96 -5.74 -11.79
N ARG A 19 -4.12 -6.18 -10.83
CA ARG A 19 -4.48 -6.42 -9.43
C ARG A 19 -3.42 -5.80 -8.51
N PRO A 20 -3.78 -5.46 -7.26
CA PRO A 20 -2.77 -5.11 -6.26
C PRO A 20 -1.82 -6.30 -6.04
N VAL A 21 -0.53 -6.09 -6.29
CA VAL A 21 0.51 -7.03 -5.83
C VAL A 21 0.80 -6.72 -4.38
N LEU A 22 0.66 -7.71 -3.50
CA LEU A 22 0.99 -7.56 -2.10
C LEU A 22 2.51 -7.69 -1.89
N PHE A 23 3.01 -7.03 -0.85
CA PHE A 23 4.30 -7.39 -0.28
C PHE A 23 4.24 -8.84 0.24
N HIS A 24 5.41 -9.46 0.38
CA HIS A 24 5.48 -10.83 0.88
C HIS A 24 4.86 -10.97 2.28
N SER A 25 5.11 -10.01 3.18
CA SER A 25 4.54 -9.99 4.52
C SER A 25 4.39 -8.56 5.07
N PRO A 26 3.54 -8.34 6.10
CA PRO A 26 3.47 -7.05 6.79
C PRO A 26 4.80 -6.65 7.44
N TYR A 27 5.58 -7.62 7.93
CA TYR A 27 6.95 -7.41 8.41
C TYR A 27 7.86 -6.82 7.33
N GLU A 28 7.94 -7.44 6.15
CA GLU A 28 8.78 -6.93 5.06
C GLU A 28 8.31 -5.56 4.56
N ALA A 29 7.00 -5.33 4.52
CA ALA A 29 6.43 -4.03 4.14
C ALA A 29 6.79 -2.93 5.15
N ALA A 30 6.74 -3.25 6.45
CA ALA A 30 7.15 -2.35 7.52
C ALA A 30 8.65 -2.05 7.44
N ALA A 31 9.50 -3.06 7.25
CA ALA A 31 10.93 -2.88 7.07
C ALA A 31 11.25 -2.04 5.82
N TRP A 32 10.58 -2.33 4.70
CA TRP A 32 10.70 -1.55 3.47
C TRP A 32 10.33 -0.09 3.69
N SER A 33 9.25 0.18 4.42
CA SER A 33 8.80 1.53 4.76
C SER A 33 9.88 2.33 5.47
N ILE A 34 10.59 1.72 6.43
CA ILE A 34 11.73 2.36 7.11
C ILE A 34 12.90 2.59 6.14
N ILE A 35 13.23 1.61 5.31
CA ILE A 35 14.35 1.69 4.35
C ILE A 35 14.11 2.79 3.31
N SER A 36 12.92 2.84 2.73
CA SER A 36 12.55 3.73 1.62
C SER A 36 12.19 5.14 2.06
N ALA A 37 11.84 5.35 3.34
CA ALA A 37 11.47 6.67 3.85
C ALA A 37 12.53 7.74 3.52
N ARG A 38 12.07 8.81 2.86
CA ARG A 38 12.86 10.00 2.46
C ARG A 38 14.10 9.63 1.64
N ARG A 39 13.96 8.67 0.72
CA ARG A 39 15.06 8.15 -0.10
C ARG A 39 14.60 7.85 -1.53
N HIS A 40 15.48 8.07 -2.50
CA HIS A 40 15.24 7.65 -3.88
C HIS A 40 15.10 6.13 -4.00
N ALA A 41 14.17 5.66 -4.84
CA ALA A 41 13.81 4.25 -4.94
C ALA A 41 15.01 3.33 -5.23
N THR A 42 15.90 3.72 -6.14
CA THR A 42 17.10 2.93 -6.48
C THR A 42 18.05 2.74 -5.30
N ARG A 43 18.24 3.79 -4.48
CA ARG A 43 19.09 3.71 -3.27
C ARG A 43 18.42 2.86 -2.19
N ALA A 44 17.10 2.93 -2.05
CA ALA A 44 16.35 2.08 -1.13
C ALA A 44 16.46 0.60 -1.52
N ALA A 45 16.30 0.28 -2.81
CA ALA A 45 16.45 -1.07 -3.34
C ALA A 45 17.86 -1.63 -3.13
N ARG A 46 18.92 -0.82 -3.36
CA ARG A 46 20.31 -1.24 -3.08
C ARG A 46 20.53 -1.57 -1.60
N VAL A 47 19.98 -0.77 -0.68
CA VAL A 47 20.10 -1.05 0.76
C VAL A 47 19.32 -2.29 1.17
N ARG A 48 18.10 -2.48 0.66
CA ARG A 48 17.33 -3.73 0.89
C ARG A 48 18.12 -4.97 0.40
N ARG A 49 18.73 -4.87 -0.78
CA ARG A 49 19.56 -5.95 -1.33
C ARG A 49 20.77 -6.24 -0.44
N GLY A 50 21.52 -5.21 -0.04
CA GLY A 50 22.69 -5.38 0.84
C GLY A 50 22.33 -6.01 2.20
N LEU A 51 21.18 -5.66 2.78
CA LEU A 51 20.68 -6.33 3.99
C LEU A 51 20.36 -7.81 3.75
N SER A 52 19.76 -8.13 2.59
CA SER A 52 19.44 -9.51 2.21
C SER A 52 20.73 -10.32 2.02
N GLU A 53 21.73 -9.76 1.35
CA GLU A 53 23.04 -10.41 1.16
C GLU A 53 23.80 -10.63 2.49
N LEU A 54 23.69 -9.68 3.43
CA LEU A 54 24.39 -9.73 4.72
C LEU A 54 23.73 -10.67 5.75
N LEU A 55 22.40 -10.62 5.86
CA LEU A 55 21.65 -11.25 6.96
C LEU A 55 20.59 -12.23 6.49
N GLY A 56 20.28 -12.25 5.19
CA GLY A 56 19.25 -13.10 4.61
C GLY A 56 19.74 -14.51 4.35
N GLU A 57 18.79 -15.45 4.35
CA GLU A 57 19.04 -16.83 3.97
C GLU A 57 19.37 -16.91 2.47
N ARG A 58 20.45 -17.63 2.15
CA ARG A 58 20.89 -17.88 0.78
C ARG A 58 20.21 -19.14 0.24
N PHE A 59 19.66 -19.08 -0.97
CA PHE A 59 19.05 -20.21 -1.64
C PHE A 59 19.31 -20.19 -3.16
N GLU A 60 19.15 -21.34 -3.81
CA GLU A 60 19.31 -21.49 -5.26
C GLU A 60 17.93 -21.58 -5.93
N LEU A 61 17.71 -20.79 -6.98
CA LEU A 61 16.48 -20.82 -7.77
C LEU A 61 16.81 -20.67 -9.25
N ALA A 62 16.38 -21.63 -10.07
CA ALA A 62 16.63 -21.65 -11.51
C ALA A 62 18.12 -21.42 -11.89
N GLY A 63 19.05 -21.99 -11.11
CA GLY A 63 20.49 -21.86 -11.33
C GLY A 63 21.10 -20.54 -10.87
N HIS A 64 20.33 -19.71 -10.15
CA HIS A 64 20.81 -18.46 -9.57
C HIS A 64 20.82 -18.50 -8.04
N THR A 65 21.94 -18.08 -7.47
CA THR A 65 22.04 -17.80 -6.03
C THR A 65 21.29 -16.52 -5.70
N LEU A 66 20.30 -16.62 -4.81
CA LEU A 66 19.50 -15.51 -4.32
C LEU A 66 19.58 -15.43 -2.79
N HIS A 67 19.22 -14.27 -2.25
CA HIS A 67 19.12 -14.04 -0.81
C HIS A 67 17.71 -13.56 -0.47
N ALA A 68 17.08 -14.20 0.51
CA ALA A 68 15.81 -13.74 1.07
C ALA A 68 16.00 -12.45 1.85
N PHE A 69 14.92 -11.69 2.08
CA PHE A 69 15.00 -10.62 3.07
C PHE A 69 15.27 -11.24 4.46
N PRO A 70 16.05 -10.58 5.35
CA PRO A 70 16.39 -11.16 6.64
C PRO A 70 15.16 -11.51 7.47
N GLN A 71 15.21 -12.64 8.16
CA GLN A 71 14.18 -13.01 9.13
C GLN A 71 14.23 -12.06 10.34
N PRO A 72 13.11 -11.92 11.09
CA PRO A 72 13.05 -11.01 12.23
C PRO A 72 14.14 -11.24 13.29
N ASP A 73 14.44 -12.49 13.63
CA ASP A 73 15.48 -12.90 14.58
C ASP A 73 16.90 -12.51 14.12
N ARG A 74 17.13 -12.44 12.80
CA ARG A 74 18.41 -11.94 12.24
C ARG A 74 18.46 -10.43 12.22
N LEU A 75 17.33 -9.77 11.93
CA LEU A 75 17.29 -8.32 11.81
C LEU A 75 17.36 -7.60 13.16
N VAL A 76 16.85 -8.22 14.24
CA VAL A 76 16.93 -7.64 15.59
C VAL A 76 18.38 -7.54 16.09
N GLU A 77 19.25 -8.45 15.65
CA GLU A 77 20.69 -8.48 15.96
C GLU A 77 21.53 -7.52 15.09
N LEU A 78 20.89 -6.74 14.21
CA LEU A 78 21.61 -5.82 13.33
C LEU A 78 22.33 -4.74 14.15
N ALA A 79 23.65 -4.82 14.19
CA ALA A 79 24.51 -3.82 14.81
C ALA A 79 24.49 -2.49 14.02
N ASP A 80 24.63 -1.36 14.72
CA ASP A 80 24.59 -0.04 14.09
C ASP A 80 25.69 0.17 13.05
N ALA A 81 26.89 -0.38 13.28
CA ALA A 81 28.01 -0.36 12.35
C ALA A 81 27.88 -1.39 11.19
N GLY A 82 26.96 -2.35 11.32
CA GLY A 82 26.78 -3.46 10.38
C GLY A 82 25.80 -3.17 9.23
N ALA A 83 25.28 -1.95 9.11
CA ALA A 83 24.19 -1.63 8.17
C ALA A 83 24.58 -0.55 7.13
N PRO A 84 25.41 -0.86 6.12
CA PRO A 84 25.84 0.11 5.11
C PRO A 84 24.66 0.85 4.47
N GLY A 85 24.71 2.18 4.52
CA GLY A 85 23.68 3.03 3.92
C GLY A 85 22.40 3.20 4.77
N LEU A 86 22.40 2.79 6.04
CA LEU A 86 21.38 3.15 7.02
C LEU A 86 21.97 4.06 8.11
N SER A 87 21.14 4.95 8.65
CA SER A 87 21.48 5.70 9.86
C SER A 87 21.20 4.85 11.09
N THR A 88 21.86 5.15 12.21
CA THR A 88 21.59 4.54 13.53
C THR A 88 20.11 4.55 13.87
N GLU A 89 19.42 5.66 13.61
CA GLU A 89 17.97 5.78 13.83
C GLU A 89 17.16 4.79 12.97
N LYS A 90 17.52 4.59 11.70
CA LYS A 90 16.85 3.60 10.85
C LYS A 90 17.15 2.17 11.29
N VAL A 91 18.37 1.88 11.73
CA VAL A 91 18.73 0.57 12.31
C VAL A 91 17.87 0.29 13.54
N ALA A 92 17.79 1.24 14.49
CA ALA A 92 16.96 1.10 15.68
C ALA A 92 15.47 0.88 15.34
N ARG A 93 14.94 1.58 14.33
CA ARG A 93 13.57 1.36 13.86
C ARG A 93 13.36 -0.01 13.21
N LEU A 94 14.32 -0.50 12.43
CA LEU A 94 14.27 -1.84 11.83
C LEU A 94 14.29 -2.92 12.91
N ARG A 95 15.12 -2.78 13.95
CA ARG A 95 15.09 -3.67 15.12
C ARG A 95 13.72 -3.64 15.81
N GLY A 96 13.10 -2.46 15.94
CA GLY A 96 11.74 -2.33 16.48
C GLY A 96 10.68 -3.04 15.63
N VAL A 97 10.77 -2.97 14.30
CA VAL A 97 9.89 -3.71 13.39
C VAL A 97 10.12 -5.22 13.52
N ALA A 98 11.38 -5.66 13.62
CA ALA A 98 11.72 -7.06 13.83
C ALA A 98 11.17 -7.60 15.15
N GLN A 99 11.32 -6.84 16.24
CA GLN A 99 10.75 -7.20 17.54
C GLN A 99 9.23 -7.33 17.49
N ALA A 100 8.54 -6.41 16.80
CA ALA A 100 7.09 -6.47 16.64
C ALA A 100 6.64 -7.70 15.82
N ALA A 101 7.43 -8.10 14.82
CA ALA A 101 7.18 -9.33 14.07
C ALA A 101 7.40 -10.57 14.94
N LEU A 102 8.46 -10.62 15.75
CA LEU A 102 8.74 -11.73 16.66
C LEU A 102 7.64 -11.95 17.72
N THR A 103 6.89 -10.90 18.08
CA THR A 103 5.74 -11.00 18.99
C THR A 103 4.41 -11.24 18.28
N GLY A 104 4.41 -11.47 16.97
CA GLY A 104 3.21 -11.69 16.15
C GLY A 104 2.38 -10.44 15.84
N ALA A 105 2.86 -9.25 16.19
CA ALA A 105 2.10 -8.00 16.00
C ALA A 105 1.98 -7.60 14.50
N LEU A 106 2.78 -8.21 13.64
CA LEU A 106 2.78 -8.02 12.18
C LEU A 106 2.32 -9.28 11.43
N ASP A 107 1.65 -10.22 12.10
CA ASP A 107 1.07 -11.39 11.46
C ASP A 107 -0.21 -11.04 10.71
N VAL A 108 -0.41 -11.61 9.53
CA VAL A 108 -1.59 -11.33 8.69
C VAL A 108 -2.87 -11.69 9.43
N GLU A 109 -2.91 -12.86 10.07
CA GLU A 109 -4.08 -13.31 10.83
C GLU A 109 -4.40 -12.35 11.98
N HIS A 110 -3.40 -11.96 12.77
CA HIS A 110 -3.57 -11.00 13.86
C HIS A 110 -4.12 -9.66 13.35
N LEU A 111 -3.55 -9.11 12.28
CA LEU A 111 -4.02 -7.85 11.70
C LEU A 111 -5.46 -7.98 11.17
N HIS A 112 -5.84 -9.13 10.59
CA HIS A 112 -7.21 -9.40 10.14
C HIS A 112 -8.19 -9.48 11.31
N GLN A 113 -7.82 -10.12 12.41
CA GLN A 113 -8.64 -10.17 13.63
C GLN A 113 -8.90 -8.78 14.22
N LEU A 114 -7.95 -7.85 14.09
CA LEU A 114 -8.15 -6.46 14.53
C LEU A 114 -9.12 -5.67 13.63
N GLY A 115 -9.22 -6.02 12.35
CA GLY A 115 -9.87 -5.22 11.32
C GLY A 115 -8.98 -4.06 10.82
N PRO A 116 -9.29 -3.49 9.64
CA PRO A 116 -8.37 -2.62 8.92
C PRO A 116 -8.02 -1.33 9.68
N GLU A 117 -8.99 -0.69 10.35
CA GLU A 117 -8.76 0.57 11.09
C GLU A 117 -7.88 0.35 12.31
N ARG A 118 -8.16 -0.69 13.12
CA ARG A 118 -7.37 -0.98 14.34
C ARG A 118 -6.00 -1.53 13.99
N ALA A 119 -5.89 -2.35 12.94
CA ALA A 119 -4.61 -2.78 12.40
C ALA A 119 -3.76 -1.57 11.96
N TYR A 120 -4.39 -0.59 11.30
CA TYR A 120 -3.72 0.63 10.87
C TYR A 120 -3.20 1.46 12.05
N GLU A 121 -4.01 1.66 13.08
CA GLU A 121 -3.58 2.32 14.32
C GLU A 121 -2.45 1.57 15.02
N ALA A 122 -2.54 0.23 15.10
CA ALA A 122 -1.53 -0.61 15.73
C ALA A 122 -0.18 -0.50 15.00
N VAL A 123 -0.18 -0.61 13.66
CA VAL A 123 1.02 -0.46 12.85
C VAL A 123 1.61 0.95 12.96
N GLN A 124 0.78 1.99 13.02
CA GLN A 124 1.24 3.38 13.13
C GLN A 124 1.98 3.68 14.45
N ARG A 125 1.76 2.88 15.51
CA ARG A 125 2.52 2.98 16.77
C ARG A 125 3.98 2.58 16.62
N LEU A 126 4.35 1.85 15.57
CA LEU A 126 5.74 1.52 15.29
C LEU A 126 6.51 2.75 14.83
N LYS A 127 7.62 3.04 15.52
CA LYS A 127 8.44 4.23 15.26
C LYS A 127 8.89 4.26 13.79
N GLY A 128 8.50 5.32 13.09
CA GLY A 128 8.86 5.54 11.68
C GLY A 128 7.79 5.09 10.68
N LEU A 129 6.69 4.47 11.11
CA LEU A 129 5.55 4.13 10.27
C LEU A 129 4.46 5.19 10.39
N GLY A 130 4.63 6.30 9.68
CA GLY A 130 3.59 7.33 9.59
C GLY A 130 2.35 6.88 8.80
N PRO A 131 1.30 7.71 8.70
CA PRO A 131 0.02 7.39 8.05
C PRO A 131 0.13 6.67 6.71
N PHE A 132 0.93 7.22 5.79
CA PHE A 132 1.12 6.61 4.47
C PHE A 132 1.71 5.18 4.54
N TYR A 133 2.72 4.96 5.38
CA TYR A 133 3.40 3.68 5.47
C TYR A 133 2.61 2.64 6.25
N ALA A 134 1.91 3.04 7.31
CA ALA A 134 0.98 2.15 8.01
C ALA A 134 -0.14 1.68 7.08
N GLY A 135 -0.70 2.58 6.26
CA GLY A 135 -1.68 2.23 5.24
C GLY A 135 -1.13 1.29 4.18
N LEU A 136 0.14 1.47 3.77
CA LEU A 136 0.83 0.54 2.86
C LEU A 136 0.95 -0.85 3.49
N VAL A 137 1.36 -0.98 4.75
CA VAL A 137 1.47 -2.28 5.42
C VAL A 137 0.09 -2.97 5.50
N VAL A 138 -0.94 -2.27 5.97
CA VAL A 138 -2.28 -2.87 6.13
C VAL A 138 -2.94 -3.18 4.80
N LEU A 139 -2.94 -2.26 3.84
CA LEU A 139 -3.67 -2.47 2.58
C LEU A 139 -2.87 -3.28 1.55
N ARG A 140 -1.53 -3.17 1.57
CA ARG A 140 -0.66 -3.76 0.54
C ARG A 140 0.21 -4.90 1.05
N ALA A 141 0.11 -5.30 2.32
CA ALA A 141 0.83 -6.47 2.82
C ALA A 141 -0.05 -7.45 3.58
N SER A 142 -1.00 -7.00 4.41
CA SER A 142 -1.96 -7.93 5.04
C SER A 142 -3.12 -8.31 4.13
N GLY A 143 -3.40 -7.54 3.06
CA GLY A 143 -4.31 -7.98 2.00
C GLY A 143 -5.79 -7.70 2.25
N PHE A 144 -6.13 -6.71 3.07
CA PHE A 144 -7.51 -6.20 3.15
C PHE A 144 -7.96 -5.71 1.76
N ALA A 145 -8.85 -6.47 1.12
CA ALA A 145 -9.38 -6.13 -0.20
C ALA A 145 -10.43 -5.01 -0.14
N ASP A 146 -11.06 -4.83 1.02
CA ASP A 146 -12.24 -3.99 1.21
C ASP A 146 -12.08 -3.02 2.38
N ALA A 147 -11.16 -2.08 2.25
CA ALA A 147 -10.89 -1.09 3.28
C ALA A 147 -10.62 0.31 2.71
N MET A 148 -11.03 1.32 3.46
CA MET A 148 -10.82 2.73 3.16
C MET A 148 -10.24 3.43 4.40
N LEU A 149 -8.91 3.36 4.54
CA LEU A 149 -8.22 3.94 5.68
C LEU A 149 -8.22 5.47 5.64
N LYS A 150 -8.29 6.08 6.84
CA LYS A 150 -8.25 7.52 7.03
C LYS A 150 -6.90 7.93 7.66
N PRO A 151 -6.24 9.00 7.17
CA PRO A 151 -6.64 9.83 6.03
C PRO A 151 -6.39 9.13 4.67
N MET A 152 -7.19 9.49 3.67
CA MET A 152 -7.00 9.03 2.29
C MET A 152 -5.77 9.70 1.65
N GLU A 153 -5.05 8.99 0.78
CA GLU A 153 -3.95 9.59 0.02
C GLU A 153 -4.49 10.69 -0.91
N PRO A 154 -4.00 11.94 -0.83
CA PRO A 154 -4.51 13.05 -1.65
C PRO A 154 -4.46 12.80 -3.16
N LYS A 155 -3.50 11.98 -3.63
CA LYS A 155 -3.41 11.59 -5.03
C LYS A 155 -4.59 10.74 -5.50
N VAL A 156 -5.10 9.85 -4.66
CA VAL A 156 -6.29 9.04 -4.99
C VAL A 156 -7.48 9.97 -5.21
N LEU A 157 -7.70 10.93 -4.30
CA LEU A 157 -8.81 11.89 -4.41
C LEU A 157 -8.69 12.75 -5.68
N ARG A 158 -7.49 13.22 -6.02
CA ARG A 158 -7.26 13.95 -7.29
C ARG A 158 -7.54 13.11 -8.53
N HIS A 159 -7.08 11.86 -8.54
CA HIS A 159 -7.34 10.95 -9.67
C HIS A 159 -8.81 10.58 -9.77
N ALA A 160 -9.50 10.41 -8.63
CA ALA A 160 -10.94 10.20 -8.60
C ALA A 160 -11.68 11.42 -9.16
N ALA A 161 -11.35 12.65 -8.72
CA ALA A 161 -11.94 13.85 -9.29
C ALA A 161 -11.77 13.92 -10.80
N ARG A 162 -10.55 13.63 -11.29
CA ARG A 162 -10.30 13.53 -12.73
C ARG A 162 -11.25 12.52 -13.38
N PHE A 163 -11.21 11.26 -12.97
CA PHE A 163 -11.97 10.16 -13.61
C PHE A 163 -13.49 10.24 -13.49
N TYR A 164 -14.01 10.89 -12.45
CA TYR A 164 -15.45 11.13 -12.27
C TYR A 164 -15.89 12.52 -12.77
N GLY A 165 -15.01 13.30 -13.39
CA GLY A 165 -15.36 14.62 -13.94
C GLY A 165 -15.72 15.66 -12.88
N LEU A 166 -15.19 15.53 -11.67
CA LEU A 166 -15.41 16.49 -10.58
C LEU A 166 -14.48 17.70 -10.74
N SER A 167 -14.99 18.89 -10.43
CA SER A 167 -14.21 20.15 -10.48
C SER A 167 -13.07 20.18 -9.47
N GLU A 168 -13.21 19.45 -8.36
CA GLU A 168 -12.22 19.38 -7.28
C GLU A 168 -12.14 17.99 -6.64
N PRO A 169 -11.04 17.66 -5.93
CA PRO A 169 -10.93 16.43 -5.15
C PRO A 169 -12.13 16.25 -4.19
N PRO A 170 -12.83 15.10 -4.22
CA PRO A 170 -14.00 14.92 -3.38
C PRO A 170 -13.63 14.91 -1.89
N THR A 171 -14.57 15.35 -1.05
CA THR A 171 -14.50 15.14 0.39
C THR A 171 -14.46 13.64 0.70
N LEU A 172 -13.98 13.26 1.90
CA LEU A 172 -13.97 11.84 2.29
C LEU A 172 -15.38 11.23 2.31
N GLU A 173 -16.39 12.01 2.68
CA GLU A 173 -17.79 11.60 2.65
C GLU A 173 -18.28 11.35 1.22
N ARG A 174 -18.01 12.30 0.30
CA ARG A 174 -18.38 12.12 -1.11
C ARG A 174 -17.62 10.95 -1.75
N PHE A 175 -16.34 10.78 -1.39
CA PHE A 175 -15.55 9.65 -1.86
C PHE A 175 -16.08 8.31 -1.32
N ALA A 176 -16.52 8.26 -0.06
CA ALA A 176 -17.17 7.07 0.50
C ALA A 176 -18.46 6.72 -0.26
N ALA A 177 -19.30 7.70 -0.58
CA ALA A 177 -20.51 7.49 -1.37
C ALA A 177 -20.21 6.99 -2.80
N LEU A 178 -19.15 7.50 -3.44
CA LEU A 178 -18.67 6.98 -4.73
C LEU A 178 -18.15 5.54 -4.60
N ALA A 179 -17.61 5.18 -3.44
CA ALA A 179 -17.01 3.88 -3.19
C ALA A 179 -18.02 2.78 -2.84
N GLU A 180 -19.26 3.12 -2.53
CA GLU A 180 -20.31 2.14 -2.18
C GLU A 180 -20.43 0.98 -3.20
N PRO A 181 -20.44 1.22 -4.52
CA PRO A 181 -20.53 0.15 -5.51
C PRO A 181 -19.24 -0.67 -5.66
N TRP A 182 -18.15 -0.31 -4.96
CA TRP A 182 -16.85 -0.97 -5.05
C TRP A 182 -16.73 -2.14 -4.07
N HIS A 183 -17.60 -2.24 -3.05
CA HIS A 183 -17.62 -3.37 -2.11
C HIS A 183 -17.86 -4.72 -2.81
N PRO A 184 -17.11 -5.80 -2.54
CA PRO A 184 -16.14 -5.95 -1.44
C PRO A 184 -14.67 -5.76 -1.87
N PHE A 185 -14.38 -4.79 -2.74
CA PHE A 185 -13.05 -4.58 -3.33
C PHE A 185 -12.62 -3.10 -3.31
N CYS A 186 -13.06 -2.33 -2.32
CA CYS A 186 -12.76 -0.89 -2.22
C CYS A 186 -11.27 -0.56 -2.30
N THR A 187 -10.41 -1.36 -1.66
CA THR A 187 -8.95 -1.19 -1.71
C THR A 187 -8.40 -1.43 -3.12
N TRP A 188 -8.90 -2.44 -3.82
CA TRP A 188 -8.43 -2.78 -5.16
C TRP A 188 -8.82 -1.70 -6.17
N VAL A 189 -10.04 -1.17 -6.06
CA VAL A 189 -10.51 -0.06 -6.91
C VAL A 189 -9.69 1.19 -6.65
N THR A 190 -9.41 1.52 -5.39
CA THR A 190 -8.54 2.64 -5.02
C THR A 190 -7.13 2.50 -5.62
N VAL A 191 -6.56 1.29 -5.60
CA VAL A 191 -5.27 1.00 -6.25
C VAL A 191 -5.35 1.19 -7.76
N LEU A 192 -6.43 0.75 -8.41
CA LEU A 192 -6.62 0.90 -9.84
C LEU A 192 -6.72 2.38 -10.24
N ILE A 193 -7.49 3.18 -9.49
CA ILE A 193 -7.58 4.64 -9.67
C ILE A 193 -6.18 5.27 -9.55
N ARG A 194 -5.43 4.92 -8.51
CA ARG A 194 -4.08 5.44 -8.28
C ARG A 194 -3.13 5.12 -9.43
N LEU A 195 -3.15 3.87 -9.92
CA LEU A 195 -2.30 3.36 -10.98
C LEU A 195 -2.66 3.96 -12.35
N ALA A 196 -3.93 3.98 -12.72
CA ALA A 196 -4.40 4.59 -13.96
C ALA A 196 -4.10 6.10 -13.97
N GLY A 197 -4.27 6.72 -12.80
CA GLY A 197 -3.89 8.10 -12.51
C GLY A 197 -2.45 8.42 -12.89
N ASP A 198 -1.50 7.69 -12.31
CA ASP A 198 -0.05 7.86 -12.53
C ASP A 198 0.40 7.53 -13.94
N ARG A 199 -0.28 6.59 -14.61
CA ARG A 199 -0.02 6.26 -16.02
C ARG A 199 -0.60 7.26 -17.00
N GLY A 200 -1.26 8.32 -16.53
CA GLY A 200 -1.89 9.31 -17.40
C GLY A 200 -3.01 8.71 -18.26
N THR A 201 -3.69 7.66 -17.78
CA THR A 201 -4.81 7.06 -18.52
C THR A 201 -5.83 8.12 -18.86
N ALA A 202 -6.18 8.19 -20.14
CA ALA A 202 -7.18 9.12 -20.64
C ALA A 202 -8.50 8.93 -19.88
N MET A 203 -9.27 10.01 -19.83
CA MET A 203 -10.61 9.92 -19.29
C MET A 203 -11.38 8.83 -20.03
N PRO A 204 -12.10 7.95 -19.32
CA PRO A 204 -13.20 7.25 -19.93
C PRO A 204 -14.05 8.31 -20.62
N GLY A 205 -14.16 8.26 -21.96
CA GLY A 205 -15.17 9.07 -22.64
C GLY A 205 -16.48 8.81 -21.92
N VAL A 206 -17.14 9.88 -21.46
CA VAL A 206 -18.45 9.82 -20.82
C VAL A 206 -19.28 8.84 -21.64
N LEU A 207 -19.60 7.70 -21.06
CA LEU A 207 -20.47 6.75 -21.71
C LEU A 207 -21.81 7.47 -21.84
N ASP A 208 -22.20 7.80 -23.07
CA ASP A 208 -23.54 8.29 -23.38
C ASP A 208 -24.56 7.30 -22.79
N GLY A 209 -25.16 7.69 -21.67
CA GLY A 209 -26.09 6.91 -20.85
C GLY A 209 -26.77 7.87 -19.87
N PRO A 210 -28.07 7.69 -19.59
CA PRO A 210 -28.98 8.79 -19.34
C PRO A 210 -28.62 9.55 -18.08
N GLU A 211 -28.74 10.88 -18.17
CA GLU A 211 -28.54 11.86 -17.11
C GLU A 211 -29.02 11.33 -15.75
N LEU A 212 -28.07 11.06 -14.85
CA LEU A 212 -28.38 10.98 -13.43
C LEU A 212 -28.71 12.39 -12.96
N GLY A 213 -30.00 12.73 -13.04
CA GLY A 213 -30.57 13.98 -12.57
C GLY A 213 -30.33 14.16 -11.08
N TRP A 214 -29.25 14.87 -10.75
CA TRP A 214 -29.09 15.47 -9.43
C TRP A 214 -29.73 16.85 -9.49
N GLY A 215 -31.03 16.90 -9.16
CA GLY A 215 -31.75 18.14 -8.96
C GLY A 215 -31.06 19.00 -7.91
N THR A 216 -30.89 20.27 -8.23
CA THR A 216 -30.51 21.32 -7.29
C THR A 216 -31.61 21.48 -6.24
N PRO A 217 -31.30 21.43 -4.93
CA PRO A 217 -32.27 21.81 -3.90
C PRO A 217 -32.42 23.35 -3.84
N PRO A 218 -33.55 23.83 -3.30
CA PRO A 218 -34.07 25.19 -3.53
C PRO A 218 -33.22 26.33 -2.97
#